data_AF-A0A9X8VD35-F1
#
_entry.id   AF-A0A9X8VD35-F1
#
_cell.length_a   1.000
_cell.length_b   1.000
_cell.length_c   1.000
_cell.angle_alpha   90.00
_cell.angle_beta   90.00
_cell.angle_gamma   90.00
#
_symmetry.space_group_name_H-M   'P 1'
#
loop_
_entity.id
_entity.type
_entity.pdbx_description
1 polymer ?
#
loop_
_entity_poly.entity_id
_entity_poly.type
_entity_poly.pdbx_seq_one_letter_code
_entity_poly.pdbx_strand_id
1 'polypeptide(L)'
;WEQLFSIYGIHVGQMLLTRADLEDRERFLNARDTMTALLDNRIVPVINENDAVATAEIKVGDNDNLSALAAILAGADKLLLLTDQQGLYTADP
;
A
#
# COMPACT_ATOMS: atom_id res chain seq x y z
N TRP A 1 -9.16 2.65 11.07
CA TRP A 1 -9.69 1.93 9.91
C TRP A 1 -10.65 0.81 10.29
N GLU A 2 -10.24 -0.15 11.15
CA GLU A 2 -11.09 -1.28 11.56
C GLU A 2 -12.52 -0.90 11.99
N GLN A 3 -12.67 0.08 12.89
CA GLN A 3 -13.98 0.53 13.37
C GLN A 3 -14.90 1.08 12.27
N LEU A 4 -14.35 1.69 11.21
CA LEU A 4 -15.16 2.23 10.11
C LEU A 4 -15.56 1.14 9.12
N PHE A 5 -14.65 0.20 8.83
CA PHE A 5 -14.93 -0.93 7.95
C PHE A 5 -15.88 -1.96 8.60
N SER A 6 -15.82 -2.12 9.93
CA SER A 6 -16.68 -3.06 10.66
C SER A 6 -18.17 -2.66 10.61
N ILE A 7 -18.49 -1.38 10.44
CA ILE A 7 -19.86 -0.89 10.19
C ILE A 7 -20.47 -1.57 8.96
N TYR A 8 -19.63 -1.92 7.97
CA TYR A 8 -20.01 -2.59 6.73
C TYR A 8 -19.73 -4.09 6.74
N GLY A 9 -19.32 -4.67 7.88
CA GLY A 9 -18.99 -6.09 7.99
C GLY A 9 -17.73 -6.51 7.23
N ILE A 10 -16.81 -5.56 6.97
CA ILE A 10 -15.56 -5.81 6.26
C ILE A 10 -14.41 -5.85 7.27
N HIS A 11 -13.56 -6.87 7.17
CA HIS A 11 -12.35 -6.99 7.96
C HIS A 11 -11.18 -6.25 7.30
N VAL A 12 -10.26 -5.75 8.12
CA VAL A 12 -9.03 -5.09 7.65
C VAL A 12 -7.80 -5.87 8.11
N GLY A 13 -6.78 -5.94 7.25
CA GLY A 13 -5.48 -6.52 7.57
C GLY A 13 -4.41 -5.46 7.46
N GLN A 14 -3.71 -5.17 8.56
CA GLN A 14 -2.64 -4.16 8.53
C GLN A 14 -1.36 -4.75 7.95
N MET A 15 -0.76 -4.05 6.98
CA MET A 15 0.55 -4.36 6.42
C MET A 15 1.45 -3.14 6.54
N LEU A 16 2.63 -3.32 7.13
CA LEU A 16 3.65 -2.27 7.22
C LEU A 16 4.84 -2.70 6.37
N LEU A 17 5.21 -1.88 5.40
CA LEU A 17 6.25 -2.19 4.41
C LEU A 17 7.37 -1.15 4.46
N THR A 18 8.58 -1.57 4.14
CA THR A 18 9.73 -0.68 3.88
C THR A 18 10.26 -0.90 2.47
N ARG A 19 11.13 0.00 1.99
CA ARG A 19 11.80 -0.18 0.69
C ARG A 19 12.62 -1.46 0.66
N ALA A 20 13.25 -1.82 1.78
CA ALA A 20 14.05 -3.04 1.91
C ALA A 20 13.20 -4.31 1.72
N ASP A 21 11.92 -4.28 2.11
CA ASP A 21 11.01 -5.41 1.90
C ASP A 21 10.63 -5.62 0.43
N LEU A 22 10.86 -4.60 -0.40
CA LEU A 22 10.49 -4.59 -1.82
C LEU A 22 11.69 -4.76 -2.76
N GLU A 23 12.90 -4.44 -2.30
CA GLU A 23 14.14 -4.63 -3.05
C GLU A 23 14.70 -6.06 -2.94
N ASP A 24 14.42 -6.75 -1.83
CA ASP A 24 14.76 -8.17 -1.67
C ASP A 24 13.68 -9.06 -2.29
N ARG A 25 14.09 -9.98 -3.18
CA ARG A 25 13.15 -10.84 -3.92
C ARG A 25 12.32 -11.75 -3.00
N GLU A 26 12.92 -12.30 -1.97
CA GLU A 26 12.23 -13.22 -1.06
C GLU A 26 11.20 -12.46 -0.23
N ARG A 27 11.59 -11.32 0.34
CA ARG A 27 10.68 -10.43 1.08
C ARG A 27 9.55 -9.90 0.22
N PHE A 28 9.84 -9.53 -1.02
CA PHE A 28 8.84 -9.08 -1.98
C PHE A 28 7.79 -10.17 -2.23
N LEU A 29 8.23 -11.41 -2.47
CA LEU A 29 7.31 -12.54 -2.66
C LEU A 29 6.47 -12.81 -1.41
N ASN A 30 7.07 -12.73 -0.22
CA ASN A 30 6.34 -12.89 1.05
C ASN A 30 5.27 -11.80 1.25
N ALA A 31 5.59 -10.54 0.92
CA ALA A 31 4.63 -9.44 0.96
C ALA A 31 3.50 -9.64 -0.05
N ARG A 32 3.82 -10.09 -1.27
CA ARG A 32 2.84 -10.39 -2.33
C ARG A 32 1.90 -11.53 -1.92
N ASP A 33 2.44 -12.61 -1.38
CA ASP A 33 1.66 -13.77 -0.98
C ASP A 33 0.74 -13.42 0.20
N THR A 34 1.21 -12.59 1.13
CA THR A 34 0.38 -12.01 2.21
C THR A 34 -0.74 -11.14 1.65
N MET A 35 -0.43 -10.23 0.73
CA MET A 35 -1.40 -9.37 0.05
C MET A 35 -2.51 -10.20 -0.62
N THR A 36 -2.09 -11.22 -1.37
CA THR A 36 -2.99 -12.13 -2.10
C THR A 36 -3.89 -12.89 -1.13
N ALA A 37 -3.33 -13.44 -0.05
CA ALA A 37 -4.09 -14.18 0.94
C ALA A 37 -5.16 -13.31 1.65
N LEU A 38 -4.85 -12.04 1.95
CA LEU A 38 -5.85 -11.11 2.51
C LEU A 38 -7.00 -10.90 1.54
N LEU A 39 -6.69 -10.60 0.28
CA LEU A 39 -7.69 -10.33 -0.76
C LEU A 39 -8.57 -11.56 -1.05
N ASP A 40 -7.97 -12.75 -1.17
CA ASP A 40 -8.68 -14.02 -1.38
C ASP A 40 -9.70 -14.31 -0.25
N ASN A 41 -9.40 -13.86 0.97
CA ASN A 41 -10.27 -13.99 2.14
C ASN A 41 -11.20 -12.79 2.35
N ARG A 42 -11.30 -11.88 1.38
CA ARG A 42 -12.13 -10.66 1.43
C ARG A 42 -11.77 -9.72 2.59
N ILE A 43 -10.51 -9.72 2.99
CA ILE A 43 -9.95 -8.80 3.98
C ILE A 43 -9.33 -7.64 3.22
N VAL A 44 -9.67 -6.40 3.59
CA VAL A 44 -9.10 -5.20 2.97
C VAL A 44 -7.71 -4.92 3.56
N PRO A 45 -6.63 -4.98 2.75
CA PRO A 45 -5.30 -4.61 3.22
C PRO A 45 -5.23 -3.11 3.47
N VAL A 46 -4.79 -2.72 4.67
CA VAL A 46 -4.48 -1.33 5.01
C VAL A 46 -2.97 -1.22 5.13
N ILE A 47 -2.37 -0.59 4.13
CA ILE A 47 -0.92 -0.57 3.92
C ILE A 47 -0.39 0.80 4.33
N ASN A 48 0.74 0.82 5.03
CA ASN A 48 1.49 2.05 5.29
C ASN A 48 3.00 1.76 5.35
N GLU A 49 3.81 2.82 5.29
CA GLU A 49 5.23 2.69 5.53
C GLU A 49 5.51 2.30 6.99
N ASN A 50 6.51 1.43 7.20
CA ASN A 50 6.94 1.03 8.54
C ASN A 50 7.95 2.04 9.12
N ASP A 51 7.49 3.25 9.44
CA ASP A 51 8.33 4.32 10.01
C ASP A 51 9.02 3.95 11.33
N ALA A 52 8.49 2.98 12.08
CA ALA A 52 9.05 2.56 13.35
C ALA A 52 10.36 1.77 13.21
N VAL A 53 10.59 1.16 12.03
CA VAL A 53 11.77 0.32 11.75
C VAL A 53 12.61 0.89 10.61
N ALA A 54 12.01 1.73 9.75
CA ALA A 54 12.71 2.32 8.62
C ALA A 54 13.72 3.40 9.04
N THR A 55 15.01 3.17 8.79
CA THR A 55 16.02 4.24 8.77
C THR A 55 15.85 5.08 7.51
N ALA A 56 16.44 6.28 7.47
CA ALA A 56 16.26 7.22 6.36
C ALA A 56 16.63 6.62 4.98
N GLU A 57 17.58 5.67 4.95
CA GLU A 57 18.07 5.01 3.74
C GLU A 57 17.12 3.94 3.18
N ILE A 58 16.22 3.39 4.01
CA ILE A 58 15.30 2.30 3.64
C ILE A 58 13.83 2.73 3.60
N LYS A 59 13.58 4.04 3.70
CA LYS A 59 12.27 4.62 3.40
C LYS A 59 12.04 4.63 1.89
N VAL A 60 10.80 4.35 1.49
CA VAL A 60 10.28 4.60 0.15
C VAL A 60 10.23 6.11 -0.10
N GLY A 61 9.91 6.88 0.94
CA GLY A 61 10.01 8.35 0.98
C GLY A 61 8.66 9.06 0.91
N ASP A 62 7.73 8.55 0.10
CA ASP A 62 6.34 9.00 0.05
C ASP A 62 5.36 7.84 -0.18
N ASN A 63 4.09 8.07 0.16
CA ASN A 63 3.04 7.07 -0.01
C ASN A 63 2.58 6.93 -1.48
N ASP A 64 2.95 7.86 -2.37
CA ASP A 64 2.64 7.75 -3.79
C ASP A 64 3.45 6.60 -4.42
N ASN A 65 4.76 6.56 -4.18
CA ASN A 65 5.62 5.47 -4.60
C ASN A 65 5.28 4.16 -3.86
N LEU A 66 4.98 4.23 -2.56
CA LEU A 66 4.54 3.04 -1.82
C LEU A 66 3.25 2.45 -2.43
N SER A 67 2.29 3.29 -2.81
CA SER A 67 1.04 2.84 -3.41
C SER A 67 1.26 2.20 -4.79
N ALA A 68 2.22 2.70 -5.57
CA ALA A 68 2.62 2.07 -6.83
C ALA A 68 3.22 0.67 -6.60
N LEU A 69 4.07 0.52 -5.58
CA LEU A 69 4.63 -0.79 -5.22
C LEU A 69 3.56 -1.74 -4.67
N ALA A 70 2.65 -1.24 -3.85
CA ALA A 70 1.49 -1.99 -3.36
C ALA A 70 0.59 -2.47 -4.51
N ALA A 71 0.38 -1.63 -5.53
CA ALA A 71 -0.38 -2.02 -6.73
C ALA A 71 0.31 -3.18 -7.48
N ILE A 72 1.65 -3.18 -7.57
CA ILE A 72 2.40 -4.30 -8.15
C ILE A 72 2.23 -5.57 -7.30
N LEU A 73 2.35 -5.46 -5.97
CA LEU A 73 2.15 -6.60 -5.06
C LEU A 73 0.74 -7.19 -5.17
N ALA A 74 -0.27 -6.34 -5.31
CA ALA A 74 -1.66 -6.76 -5.45
C ALA A 74 -2.02 -7.23 -6.87
N GLY A 75 -1.14 -7.06 -7.86
CA GLY A 75 -1.46 -7.29 -9.26
C GLY A 75 -2.61 -6.40 -9.75
N ALA A 76 -2.68 -5.17 -9.26
CA ALA A 76 -3.83 -4.29 -9.46
C ALA A 76 -3.94 -3.81 -10.91
N ASP A 77 -5.17 -3.84 -11.45
CA ASP A 77 -5.47 -3.27 -12.77
C ASP A 77 -5.42 -1.73 -12.79
N LYS A 78 -5.61 -1.11 -11.62
CA LYS A 78 -5.69 0.34 -11.44
C LYS A 78 -5.09 0.76 -10.11
N LEU A 79 -4.42 1.90 -10.12
CA LEU A 79 -4.03 2.67 -8.95
C LEU A 79 -4.78 4.00 -8.98
N LEU A 80 -5.43 4.35 -7.88
CA LEU A 80 -6.14 5.62 -7.71
C LEU A 80 -5.45 6.46 -6.64
N LEU A 81 -4.79 7.53 -7.08
CA LEU A 81 -4.21 8.54 -6.18
C LEU A 81 -5.27 9.61 -5.91
N LEU A 82 -5.74 9.70 -4.67
CA LEU A 82 -6.69 10.71 -4.25
C LEU A 82 -5.92 11.93 -3.75
N THR A 83 -6.23 13.10 -4.31
CA THR A 83 -5.59 14.38 -3.99
C THR A 83 -6.65 15.45 -3.74
N ASP A 84 -6.28 16.50 -3.00
CA ASP A 84 -7.09 17.70 -2.80
C ASP A 84 -7.04 18.67 -3.98
N GLN A 85 -6.11 18.45 -4.91
CA GLN A 85 -6.03 19.16 -6.18
C GLN A 85 -7.07 18.59 -7.17
N GLN A 86 -7.55 19.41 -8.10
CA GLN A 86 -8.48 18.93 -9.14
C GLN A 86 -7.85 17.88 -10.07
N GLY A 87 -6.53 17.77 -10.08
CA GLY A 87 -5.77 16.80 -10.86
C GLY A 87 -4.55 17.43 -11.49
N LEU A 88 -4.08 16.83 -12.58
CA LEU A 88 -2.99 17.39 -13.38
C LEU A 88 -3.53 18.48 -14.31
N TYR A 89 -3.00 19.69 -14.19
CA TYR A 89 -3.32 20.79 -15.09
C TYR A 89 -2.48 20.74 -16.37
N THR A 90 -3.05 21.17 -17.49
CA THR A 90 -2.33 21.26 -18.77
C THR A 90 -1.52 22.55 -18.93
N ALA A 91 -1.68 23.51 -18.02
CA ALA A 91 -0.97 24.78 -17.93
C ALA A 91 -1.02 25.30 -16.48
N ASP A 92 -0.29 26.37 -16.17
CA ASP A 92 -0.38 27.05 -14.88
C ASP A 92 -1.83 27.55 -14.67
N PRO A 93 -2.53 27.14 -13.59
CA PRO A 93 -3.93 27.47 -13.35
C PRO A 93 -4.23 28.96 -13.10
#